data_AF-A0A381WRI9-F1
#
_entry.id   AF-A0A381WRI9-F1
#
_cell.length_a   1.000
_cell.length_b   1.000
_cell.length_c   1.000
_cell.angle_alpha   90.00
_cell.angle_beta   90.00
_cell.angle_gamma   90.00
#
_symmetry.space_group_name_H-M   'P 1'
#
loop_
_entity.id
_entity.type
_entity.pdbx_description
1 polymer ?
#
loop_
_entity_poly.entity_id
_entity_poly.type
_entity_poly.pdbx_seq_one_letter_code
_entity_poly.pdbx_strand_id
1 'polypeptide(L)'
;MFQLDRRSFVRALTLTGLVSSAEASSLVTSAEANSKSVTASPQGDALPAKGVTRSLARYVVSARTEDLPESVRKEATRTMLNWVGCAVGGSRHETVDNAIGALAPFSGPAQASVLGRGERMDVLHAALMNGISSHVFDFDDTHLKTVIHPAGPVASAILALSEYRPVSGRDFLNALVLG
;
A
#
# COMPACT_ATOMS: atom_id res chain seq x y z
N MET A 1 -3.91 3.35 29.84
CA MET A 1 -4.45 3.76 28.53
C MET A 1 -3.26 3.93 27.60
N PHE A 2 -2.97 2.95 26.74
CA PHE A 2 -1.81 3.00 25.85
C PHE A 2 -2.12 3.95 24.68
N GLN A 3 -1.43 5.09 24.61
CA GLN A 3 -1.40 5.93 23.42
C GLN A 3 -0.42 5.31 22.43
N LEU A 4 -0.94 4.79 21.32
CA LEU A 4 -0.12 4.42 20.16
C LEU A 4 0.28 5.71 19.45
N ASP A 5 1.52 6.16 19.67
CA ASP A 5 2.14 7.22 18.86
C ASP A 5 2.61 6.65 17.50
N ARG A 6 2.47 7.44 16.44
CA ARG A 6 2.79 7.06 15.04
C ARG A 6 4.23 6.60 14.90
N ARG A 7 5.17 7.23 15.61
CA ARG A 7 6.58 6.82 15.62
C ARG A 7 6.76 5.44 16.24
N SER A 8 6.01 5.12 17.30
CA SER A 8 6.03 3.82 17.96
C SER A 8 5.40 2.72 17.11
N PHE A 9 4.31 3.03 16.38
CA PHE A 9 3.67 2.08 15.46
C PHE A 9 4.57 1.72 14.28
N VAL A 10 5.19 2.72 13.63
CA VAL A 10 6.13 2.48 12.52
C VAL A 10 7.39 1.73 12.99
N ARG A 11 7.91 2.04 14.18
CA ARG A 11 9.07 1.32 14.75
C ARG A 11 8.75 -0.12 15.16
N ALA A 12 7.55 -0.39 15.68
CA ALA A 12 7.12 -1.74 16.02
C ALA A 12 7.12 -2.67 14.79
N LEU A 13 6.84 -2.13 13.60
CA LEU A 13 6.98 -2.84 12.33
C LEU A 13 8.44 -3.15 11.95
N THR A 14 9.44 -2.41 12.46
CA THR A 14 10.87 -2.60 12.12
C THR A 14 11.61 -3.58 13.03
N LEU A 15 11.19 -3.73 14.29
CA LEU A 15 11.90 -4.54 15.30
C LEU A 15 11.53 -6.03 15.31
N THR A 16 10.40 -6.42 14.71
CA THR A 16 10.00 -7.82 14.55
C THR A 16 10.58 -8.51 13.30
N GLY A 17 11.46 -7.84 12.54
CA GLY A 17 11.89 -8.27 11.21
C GLY A 17 13.33 -8.79 11.06
N LEU A 18 14.04 -9.13 12.13
CA LEU A 18 15.45 -9.58 12.05
C LEU A 18 15.68 -11.09 12.22
N VAL A 19 14.64 -11.93 12.15
CA VAL A 19 14.84 -13.39 12.16
C VAL A 19 13.99 -14.06 11.10
N SER A 20 14.61 -14.33 9.95
CA SER A 20 14.68 -15.66 9.32
C SER A 20 14.79 -15.56 7.80
N SER A 21 16.00 -15.75 7.27
CA SER A 21 16.20 -16.43 5.99
C SER A 21 17.64 -16.95 5.87
N ALA A 22 17.82 -18.23 6.20
CA ALA A 22 18.90 -19.09 5.72
C ALA A 22 18.31 -20.52 5.75
N GLU A 23 18.50 -21.43 4.80
CA GLU A 23 19.26 -21.52 3.55
C GLU A 23 18.77 -22.80 2.83
N ALA A 24 18.99 -22.91 1.53
CA ALA A 24 18.67 -24.10 0.74
C ALA A 24 19.79 -25.16 0.85
N SER A 25 19.40 -26.36 1.30
CA SER A 25 19.87 -27.74 0.98
C SER A 25 21.33 -28.01 0.53
N SER A 26 22.06 -28.84 1.30
CA SER A 26 22.72 -30.07 0.78
C SER A 26 23.34 -30.99 1.86
N LEU A 27 23.07 -32.30 1.73
CA LEU A 27 23.94 -33.48 1.98
C LEU A 27 24.25 -33.99 3.43
N VAL A 28 23.45 -34.98 3.87
CA VAL A 28 23.81 -36.39 4.22
C VAL A 28 24.85 -36.70 5.33
N THR A 29 24.34 -37.29 6.44
CA THR A 29 24.88 -38.39 7.31
C THR A 29 25.14 -38.07 8.80
N SER A 30 24.33 -38.75 9.63
CA SER A 30 24.55 -39.31 10.98
C SER A 30 25.28 -38.53 12.07
N ALA A 31 24.54 -38.16 13.13
CA ALA A 31 24.87 -38.50 14.52
C ALA A 31 23.71 -38.12 15.46
N GLU A 32 23.36 -39.03 16.36
CA GLU A 32 22.33 -38.89 17.39
C GLU A 32 22.65 -37.81 18.45
N ALA A 33 21.55 -37.33 19.06
CA ALA A 33 21.42 -36.80 20.42
C ALA A 33 22.21 -35.54 20.81
N ASN A 34 21.51 -34.40 20.87
CA ASN A 34 21.48 -33.61 22.11
C ASN A 34 20.26 -32.66 22.15
N SER A 35 19.27 -33.01 22.98
CA SER A 35 18.12 -32.17 23.32
C SER A 35 18.58 -31.01 24.22
N LYS A 36 18.76 -29.82 23.64
CA LYS A 36 18.78 -28.57 24.42
C LYS A 36 17.49 -27.81 24.14
N SER A 37 16.65 -27.74 25.18
CA SER A 37 15.47 -26.89 25.30
C SER A 37 15.79 -25.46 24.87
N VAL A 38 15.35 -25.08 23.68
CA VAL A 38 15.27 -23.68 23.24
C VAL A 38 14.08 -23.06 23.95
N THR A 39 14.35 -22.19 24.92
CA THR A 39 13.36 -21.36 25.58
C THR A 39 12.73 -20.44 24.54
N ALA A 40 11.41 -20.54 24.37
CA ALA A 40 10.64 -19.70 23.47
C ALA A 40 10.84 -18.21 23.83
N SER A 41 11.18 -17.39 22.84
CA SER A 41 11.12 -15.94 22.95
C SER A 41 9.73 -15.49 23.40
N PRO A 42 9.60 -14.47 24.26
CA PRO A 42 8.30 -14.00 24.71
C PRO A 42 7.50 -13.51 23.50
N GLN A 43 6.41 -14.20 23.20
CA GLN A 43 5.40 -13.77 22.25
C GLN A 43 4.85 -12.43 22.78
N GLY A 44 5.10 -11.33 22.07
CA GLY A 44 4.52 -10.04 22.43
C GLY A 44 3.01 -10.17 22.48
N ASP A 45 2.40 -9.76 23.60
CA ASP A 45 0.97 -9.87 23.86
C ASP A 45 0.16 -9.48 22.63
N ALA A 46 -0.59 -10.45 22.09
CA ALA A 46 -1.53 -10.20 21.01
C ALA A 46 -2.50 -9.10 21.48
N LEU A 47 -2.59 -8.02 20.71
CA LEU A 47 -3.55 -6.94 20.98
C LEU A 47 -4.94 -7.59 21.16
N PRO A 48 -5.67 -7.32 22.26
CA PRO A 48 -6.97 -7.94 22.48
C PRO A 48 -7.88 -7.67 21.29
N ALA A 49 -8.42 -8.73 20.69
CA ALA A 49 -9.22 -8.68 19.46
C ALA A 49 -10.43 -7.74 19.55
N LYS A 50 -10.91 -7.46 20.77
CA LYS A 50 -11.97 -6.47 21.02
C LYS A 50 -11.46 -5.05 20.76
N GLY A 51 -11.98 -4.44 19.70
CA GLY A 51 -11.80 -3.01 19.44
C GLY A 51 -10.70 -2.66 18.44
N VAL A 52 -10.08 -3.65 17.77
CA VAL A 52 -9.05 -3.41 16.73
C VAL A 52 -9.55 -2.43 15.65
N THR A 53 -10.75 -2.64 15.10
CA THR A 53 -11.36 -1.73 14.12
C THR A 53 -11.50 -0.31 14.67
N ARG A 54 -11.90 -0.16 15.94
CA ARG A 54 -12.02 1.15 16.59
C ARG A 54 -10.66 1.81 16.80
N SER A 55 -9.63 1.04 17.13
CA SER A 55 -8.26 1.53 17.29
C SER A 55 -7.68 1.98 15.95
N LEU A 56 -7.87 1.21 14.88
CA LEU A 56 -7.43 1.57 13.53
C LEU A 56 -8.15 2.83 13.02
N ALA A 57 -9.49 2.87 13.14
CA ALA A 57 -10.26 4.05 12.74
C ALA A 57 -9.79 5.30 13.49
N ARG A 58 -9.56 5.19 14.81
CA ARG A 58 -9.04 6.30 15.63
C ARG A 58 -7.66 6.74 15.16
N TYR A 59 -6.76 5.79 14.86
CA TYR A 59 -5.44 6.11 14.33
C TYR A 59 -5.55 6.90 13.02
N VAL A 60 -6.32 6.41 12.05
CA VAL A 60 -6.50 7.06 10.74
C VAL A 60 -7.04 8.49 10.88
N VAL A 61 -8.09 8.72 11.69
CA VAL A 61 -8.68 10.07 11.84
C VAL A 61 -7.84 11.02 12.67
N SER A 62 -6.91 10.51 13.50
CA SER A 62 -6.03 11.31 14.35
C SER A 62 -4.64 11.54 13.75
N ALA A 63 -4.32 10.88 12.62
CA ALA A 63 -2.99 10.92 12.03
C ALA A 63 -2.73 12.25 11.32
N ARG A 64 -1.78 13.02 11.85
CA ARG A 64 -1.40 14.32 11.31
C ARG A 64 -0.14 14.22 10.47
N THR A 65 -0.03 15.07 9.45
CA THR A 65 1.09 15.06 8.51
C THR A 65 2.40 15.49 9.17
N GLU A 66 2.34 16.33 10.21
CA GLU A 66 3.46 16.74 11.07
C GLU A 66 4.14 15.55 11.74
N ASP A 67 3.35 14.50 12.05
CA ASP A 67 3.84 13.34 12.79
C ASP A 67 4.54 12.33 11.86
N LEU A 68 4.54 12.52 10.53
CA LEU A 68 5.31 11.68 9.62
C LEU A 68 6.82 11.86 9.85
N PRO A 69 7.58 10.76 9.99
CA PRO A 69 9.03 10.81 9.86
C PRO A 69 9.44 11.30 8.46
N GLU A 70 10.54 12.05 8.38
CA GLU A 70 11.04 12.59 7.10
C GLU A 70 11.38 11.50 6.10
N SER A 71 11.95 10.38 6.57
CA SER A 71 12.23 9.21 5.72
C SER A 71 10.95 8.64 5.09
N VAL A 72 9.84 8.61 5.83
CA VAL A 72 8.56 8.11 5.31
C VAL A 72 7.99 9.06 4.27
N ARG A 73 8.06 10.38 4.47
CA ARG A 73 7.67 11.36 3.44
C ARG A 73 8.47 11.19 2.17
N LYS A 74 9.78 10.99 2.28
CA LYS A 74 10.67 10.79 1.13
C LYS A 74 10.27 9.54 0.33
N GLU A 75 10.03 8.42 1.00
CA GLU A 75 9.61 7.19 0.33
C GLU A 75 8.20 7.31 -0.25
N ALA A 76 7.27 8.00 0.42
CA ALA A 76 5.93 8.26 -0.13
C ALA A 76 5.97 9.01 -1.47
N THR A 77 6.87 10.00 -1.60
CA THR A 77 7.08 10.70 -2.87
C THR A 77 7.65 9.78 -3.95
N ARG A 78 8.56 8.86 -3.59
CA ARG A 78 9.12 7.86 -4.52
C ARG A 78 8.07 6.85 -4.94
N THR A 79 7.24 6.39 -4.01
CA THR A 79 6.10 5.51 -4.28
C THR A 79 5.13 6.18 -5.25
N MET A 80 4.80 7.46 -5.05
CA MET A 80 3.95 8.21 -5.98
C MET A 80 4.58 8.32 -7.37
N LEU A 81 5.87 8.65 -7.45
CA LEU A 81 6.59 8.72 -8.72
C LEU A 81 6.59 7.38 -9.46
N ASN A 82 6.88 6.29 -8.74
CA ASN A 82 6.85 4.93 -9.28
C ASN A 82 5.47 4.58 -9.83
N TRP A 83 4.43 4.79 -9.02
CA TRP A 83 3.05 4.49 -9.41
C TRP A 83 2.61 5.28 -10.65
N VAL A 84 2.93 6.58 -10.74
CA VAL A 84 2.63 7.38 -11.94
C VAL A 84 3.35 6.81 -13.17
N GLY A 85 4.62 6.42 -13.02
CA GLY A 85 5.39 5.79 -14.09
C GLY A 85 4.72 4.52 -14.61
N CYS A 86 4.31 3.62 -13.72
CA CYS A 86 3.63 2.38 -14.10
C CYS A 86 2.24 2.66 -14.70
N ALA A 87 1.45 3.55 -14.10
CA ALA A 87 0.10 3.90 -14.58
C ALA A 87 0.12 4.48 -16.00
N VAL A 88 1.07 5.38 -16.28
CA VAL A 88 1.25 5.98 -17.62
C VAL A 88 1.85 4.96 -18.58
N GLY A 89 2.85 4.18 -18.15
CA GLY A 89 3.50 3.15 -18.97
C GLY A 89 2.53 2.05 -19.41
N GLY A 90 1.61 1.63 -18.54
CA GLY A 90 0.57 0.63 -18.82
C GLY A 90 -0.70 1.19 -19.46
N SER A 91 -0.84 2.51 -19.59
CA SER A 91 -2.09 3.17 -19.98
C SER A 91 -2.64 2.77 -21.36
N ARG A 92 -1.78 2.31 -22.28
CA ARG A 92 -2.13 1.91 -23.64
C ARG A 92 -2.13 0.39 -23.85
N HIS A 93 -2.10 -0.39 -22.76
CA HIS A 93 -2.23 -1.84 -22.84
C HIS A 93 -3.66 -2.26 -23.21
N GLU A 94 -3.83 -3.32 -23.99
CA GLU A 94 -5.14 -3.81 -24.46
C GLU A 94 -6.12 -4.11 -23.32
N THR A 95 -5.61 -4.51 -22.15
CA THR A 95 -6.40 -4.71 -20.93
C THR A 95 -7.15 -3.45 -20.52
N VAL A 96 -6.52 -2.28 -20.64
CA VAL A 96 -7.14 -0.99 -20.31
C VAL A 96 -8.20 -0.63 -21.33
N ASP A 97 -7.93 -0.88 -22.62
CA ASP A 97 -8.91 -0.64 -23.69
C ASP A 97 -10.15 -1.53 -23.52
N ASN A 98 -9.97 -2.80 -23.18
CA ASN A 98 -11.05 -3.74 -22.90
C ASN A 98 -11.87 -3.31 -21.68
N ALA A 99 -11.21 -2.85 -20.61
CA ALA A 99 -11.88 -2.38 -19.41
C ALA A 99 -12.70 -1.10 -19.67
N ILE A 100 -12.14 -0.15 -20.43
CA ILE A 100 -12.86 1.06 -20.87
C ILE A 100 -14.06 0.67 -21.74
N GLY A 101 -13.86 -0.19 -22.75
CA GLY A 101 -14.93 -0.63 -23.64
C GLY A 101 -16.08 -1.31 -22.91
N ALA A 102 -15.79 -2.10 -21.87
CA ALA A 102 -16.79 -2.78 -21.07
C ALA A 102 -17.54 -1.83 -20.09
N LEU A 103 -16.86 -0.83 -19.53
CA LEU A 103 -17.38 -0.04 -18.41
C LEU A 103 -17.83 1.37 -18.78
N ALA A 104 -17.36 1.93 -19.89
CA ALA A 104 -17.76 3.27 -20.34
C ALA A 104 -19.29 3.46 -20.45
N PRO A 105 -20.10 2.49 -20.92
CA PRO A 105 -21.57 2.64 -20.96
C PRO A 105 -22.23 2.80 -19.58
N PHE A 106 -21.54 2.39 -18.51
CA PHE A 106 -22.02 2.45 -17.13
C PHE A 106 -21.32 3.54 -16.30
N SER A 107 -20.42 4.31 -16.93
CA SER A 107 -19.74 5.41 -16.26
C SER A 107 -20.65 6.63 -16.15
N GLY A 108 -20.56 7.32 -15.02
CA GLY A 108 -21.17 8.60 -14.77
C GLY A 108 -20.44 9.77 -15.46
N PRO A 109 -20.65 11.00 -14.98
CA PRO A 109 -20.04 12.19 -15.57
C PRO A 109 -18.51 12.13 -15.57
N ALA A 110 -17.87 12.67 -16.61
CA ALA A 110 -16.42 12.77 -16.72
C ALA A 110 -15.85 13.74 -15.66
N GLN A 111 -15.35 13.19 -14.55
CA GLN A 111 -14.92 13.93 -13.36
C GLN A 111 -13.41 13.81 -13.10
N ALA A 112 -12.81 12.67 -13.45
CA ALA A 112 -11.40 12.40 -13.19
C ALA A 112 -10.71 11.80 -14.43
N SER A 113 -9.39 11.93 -14.47
CA SER A 113 -8.57 11.58 -15.64
C SER A 113 -8.11 10.13 -15.60
N VAL A 114 -8.02 9.50 -16.77
CA VAL A 114 -7.27 8.24 -16.95
C VAL A 114 -5.84 8.60 -17.38
N LEU A 115 -4.86 8.32 -16.53
CA LEU A 115 -3.47 8.72 -16.74
C LEU A 115 -2.89 8.14 -18.03
N GLY A 116 -2.11 8.94 -18.75
CA GLY A 116 -1.51 8.55 -20.05
C GLY A 116 -2.50 8.53 -21.22
N ARG A 117 -3.76 8.93 -20.97
CA ARG A 117 -4.86 8.91 -21.94
C ARG A 117 -5.57 10.27 -22.04
N GLY A 118 -6.42 10.43 -23.05
CA GLY A 118 -7.24 11.63 -23.22
C GLY A 118 -8.63 11.48 -22.57
N GLU A 119 -8.99 10.26 -22.23
CA GLU A 119 -10.26 9.89 -21.62
C GLU A 119 -10.39 10.41 -20.19
N ARG A 120 -11.60 10.85 -19.87
CA ARG A 120 -12.04 11.15 -18.51
C ARG A 120 -13.28 10.32 -18.21
N MET A 121 -13.39 9.86 -16.97
CA MET A 121 -14.51 9.03 -16.49
C MET A 121 -15.01 9.58 -15.15
N ASP A 122 -16.08 9.01 -14.61
CA ASP A 122 -16.43 9.30 -13.21
C ASP A 122 -15.30 8.88 -12.26
N VAL A 123 -15.38 9.36 -11.02
CA VAL A 123 -14.35 9.17 -10.00
C VAL A 123 -14.04 7.69 -9.74
N LEU A 124 -15.06 6.82 -9.75
CA LEU A 124 -14.88 5.41 -9.44
C LEU A 124 -14.22 4.67 -10.60
N HIS A 125 -14.68 4.93 -11.83
CA HIS A 125 -14.11 4.29 -13.01
C HIS A 125 -12.71 4.82 -13.35
N ALA A 126 -12.43 6.11 -13.15
CA ALA A 126 -11.08 6.64 -13.31
C ALA A 126 -10.09 6.02 -12.30
N ALA A 127 -10.50 5.86 -11.03
CA ALA A 127 -9.70 5.13 -10.04
C ALA A 127 -9.47 3.68 -10.47
N LEU A 128 -10.49 2.99 -10.98
CA LEU A 128 -10.35 1.62 -11.47
C LEU A 128 -9.38 1.54 -12.65
N MET A 129 -9.51 2.42 -13.66
CA MET A 129 -8.65 2.39 -14.86
C MET A 129 -7.20 2.67 -14.51
N ASN A 130 -6.94 3.65 -13.63
CA ASN A 130 -5.58 3.96 -13.18
C ASN A 130 -4.98 2.83 -12.34
N GLY A 131 -5.80 2.09 -11.58
CA GLY A 131 -5.35 0.91 -10.84
C GLY A 131 -5.01 -0.27 -11.75
N ILE A 132 -5.85 -0.52 -12.76
CA ILE A 132 -5.57 -1.53 -13.80
C ILE A 132 -4.28 -1.17 -14.55
N SER A 133 -4.16 0.07 -15.03
CA SER A 133 -3.02 0.48 -15.84
C SER A 133 -1.72 0.49 -15.03
N SER A 134 -1.76 0.82 -13.74
CA SER A 134 -0.56 0.80 -12.89
C SER A 134 -0.01 -0.60 -12.65
N HIS A 135 -0.86 -1.63 -12.70
CA HIS A 135 -0.48 -3.00 -12.34
C HIS A 135 -0.39 -3.94 -13.55
N VAL A 136 -0.81 -3.52 -14.75
CA VAL A 136 -0.94 -4.39 -15.92
C VAL A 136 0.34 -5.14 -16.32
N PHE A 137 1.51 -4.57 -16.00
CA PHE A 137 2.82 -5.18 -16.28
C PHE A 137 3.49 -5.82 -15.05
N ASP A 138 2.84 -5.80 -13.89
CA ASP A 138 3.40 -6.27 -12.61
C ASP A 138 4.76 -5.60 -12.29
N PHE A 139 4.85 -4.31 -12.63
CA PHE A 139 6.07 -3.50 -12.50
C PHE A 139 5.97 -2.44 -11.39
N ASP A 140 4.85 -2.42 -10.68
CA ASP A 140 4.59 -1.55 -9.53
C ASP A 140 5.28 -2.06 -8.26
N ASP A 141 5.04 -1.36 -7.15
CA ASP A 141 5.75 -1.60 -5.89
C ASP A 141 5.33 -2.91 -5.22
N THR A 142 6.24 -3.53 -4.46
CA THR A 142 5.92 -4.69 -3.63
C THR A 142 6.24 -4.42 -2.18
N HIS A 143 5.24 -4.54 -1.30
CA HIS A 143 5.44 -4.54 0.14
C HIS A 143 5.69 -5.98 0.64
N LEU A 144 6.97 -6.35 0.73
CA LEU A 144 7.42 -7.72 0.99
C LEU A 144 6.84 -8.38 2.24
N LYS A 145 6.54 -7.62 3.30
CA LYS A 145 6.01 -8.20 4.55
C LYS A 145 4.61 -8.76 4.41
N THR A 146 3.82 -8.20 3.49
CA THR A 146 2.44 -8.61 3.25
C THR A 146 2.25 -9.23 1.87
N VAL A 147 3.27 -9.16 1.00
CA VAL A 147 3.26 -9.66 -0.38
C VAL A 147 2.09 -9.04 -1.16
N ILE A 148 1.99 -7.71 -1.13
CA ILE A 148 0.96 -6.94 -1.85
C ILE A 148 1.60 -5.79 -2.64
N HIS A 149 0.83 -5.23 -3.57
CA HIS A 149 1.13 -4.00 -4.32
C HIS A 149 0.24 -2.87 -3.79
N PRO A 150 0.69 -2.08 -2.78
CA PRO A 150 -0.19 -1.17 -2.05
C PRO A 150 -0.44 0.15 -2.78
N ALA A 151 0.51 0.66 -3.58
CA ALA A 151 0.37 1.98 -4.17
C ALA A 151 -0.74 2.02 -5.23
N GLY A 152 -0.83 0.99 -6.07
CA GLY A 152 -1.84 0.83 -7.13
C GLY A 152 -3.25 1.23 -6.70
N PRO A 153 -3.87 0.49 -5.75
CA PRO A 153 -5.24 0.79 -5.31
C PRO A 153 -5.37 2.13 -4.58
N VAL A 154 -4.41 2.49 -3.72
CA VAL A 154 -4.51 3.71 -2.89
C VAL A 154 -4.34 4.97 -3.74
N ALA A 155 -3.25 5.06 -4.51
CA ALA A 155 -2.91 6.23 -5.31
C ALA A 155 -3.97 6.51 -6.37
N SER A 156 -4.51 5.46 -7.00
CA SER A 156 -5.59 5.59 -8.00
C SER A 156 -6.87 6.18 -7.39
N ALA A 157 -7.27 5.72 -6.21
CA ALA A 157 -8.46 6.22 -5.52
C ALA A 157 -8.29 7.67 -5.08
N ILE A 158 -7.16 8.03 -4.45
CA ILE A 158 -6.95 9.39 -3.94
C ILE A 158 -6.70 10.41 -5.06
N LEU A 159 -6.13 10.00 -6.21
CA LEU A 159 -5.99 10.88 -7.37
C LEU A 159 -7.34 11.18 -8.01
N ALA A 160 -8.19 10.17 -8.22
CA ALA A 160 -9.51 10.42 -8.77
C ALA A 160 -10.34 11.33 -7.84
N LEU A 161 -10.22 11.14 -6.52
CA LEU A 161 -10.87 12.00 -5.53
C LEU A 161 -10.32 13.43 -5.52
N SER A 162 -9.01 13.62 -5.76
CA SER A 162 -8.38 14.96 -5.77
C SER A 162 -8.75 15.78 -7.01
N GLU A 163 -9.10 15.13 -8.12
CA GLU A 163 -9.67 15.80 -9.29
C GLU A 163 -11.15 16.16 -9.08
N TYR A 164 -11.89 15.32 -8.34
CA TYR A 164 -13.29 15.57 -8.04
C TYR A 164 -13.49 16.72 -7.04
N ARG A 165 -12.58 16.87 -6.07
CA ARG A 165 -12.60 17.97 -5.11
C ARG A 165 -11.19 18.41 -4.73
N PRO A 166 -10.98 19.72 -4.48
CA PRO A 166 -9.66 20.22 -4.07
C PRO A 166 -9.16 19.54 -2.80
N VAL A 167 -7.91 19.10 -2.82
CA VAL A 167 -7.16 18.61 -1.65
C VAL A 167 -5.76 19.21 -1.67
N SER A 168 -5.18 19.45 -0.49
CA SER A 168 -3.79 19.91 -0.43
C SER A 168 -2.84 18.75 -0.76
N GLY A 169 -1.68 19.03 -1.38
CA GLY A 169 -0.67 18.00 -1.61
C GLY A 169 -0.16 17.36 -0.31
N ARG A 170 -0.24 18.10 0.80
CA ARG A 170 0.07 17.61 2.14
C ARG A 170 -0.91 16.55 2.62
N ASP A 171 -2.21 16.78 2.45
CA ASP A 171 -3.24 15.82 2.83
C ASP A 171 -3.22 14.62 1.90
N PHE A 172 -2.96 14.85 0.61
CA PHE A 172 -2.78 13.79 -0.38
C PHE A 172 -1.64 12.82 0.01
N LEU A 173 -0.46 13.35 0.34
CA LEU A 173 0.68 12.51 0.73
C LEU A 173 0.43 11.78 2.06
N ASN A 174 -0.26 12.41 3.01
CA ASN A 174 -0.63 11.75 4.27
C ASN A 174 -1.65 10.62 4.03
N ALA A 175 -2.62 10.81 3.13
CA ALA A 175 -3.57 9.78 2.74
C ALA A 175 -2.86 8.59 2.05
N LEU A 176 -1.90 8.85 1.15
CA LEU A 176 -1.10 7.80 0.52
C LEU A 176 -0.32 6.96 1.53
N VAL A 177 0.19 7.56 2.60
CA VAL A 177 0.94 6.85 3.65
C VAL A 177 0.03 6.10 4.64
N LEU A 178 -1.23 6.53 4.78
CA LEU A 178 -2.19 5.91 5.68
C LEU A 178 -2.93 4.72 5.05
N GLY A 179 -3.14 4.76 3.73
CA GLY A 179 -3.67 3.64 2.95
C GLY A 179 -2.63 2.55 2.79
#